data_AF-A0A7Y2EDT1-F1
#
_entry.id   AF-A0A7Y2EDT1-F1
#
_cell.length_a   1.000
_cell.length_b   1.000
_cell.length_c   1.000
_cell.angle_alpha   90.00
_cell.angle_beta   90.00
_cell.angle_gamma   90.00
#
_symmetry.space_group_name_H-M   'P 1'
#
loop_
_entity.id
_entity.type
_entity.pdbx_description
1 polymer ?
#
loop_
_entity_poly.entity_id
_entity_poly.type
_entity_poly.pdbx_seq_one_letter_code
_entity_poly.pdbx_strand_id
1 'polypeptide(L)' 'MPRTEYRVYVIELSKRVFTENAKFRAANPQFNGVLECLYVGMSSKTPKERFEQHKSGHRNK' A
#
# COMPACT_ATOMS: atom_id res chain seq x y z
N MET A 1 -0.27 28.87 9.37
CA MET A 1 -0.93 27.56 9.26
C MET A 1 0.14 26.48 9.38
N PRO A 2 -0.06 25.41 10.17
CA PRO A 2 0.91 24.32 10.21
C PRO A 2 1.03 23.70 8.81
N ARG A 3 2.26 23.44 8.36
CA ARG A 3 2.52 22.84 7.05
C ARG A 3 2.01 21.41 7.05
N THR A 4 1.19 21.05 6.05
CA THR A 4 0.76 19.66 5.90
C THR A 4 1.97 18.79 5.59
N GLU A 5 2.26 17.84 6.47
CA GLU A 5 3.29 16.83 6.25
C GLU A 5 2.69 15.62 5.55
N TYR A 6 3.39 15.12 4.54
CA TYR A 6 3.05 13.86 3.87
C TYR A 6 4.10 12.82 4.20
N ARG A 7 3.64 11.59 4.41
CA ARG A 7 4.46 10.43 4.74
C ARG A 7 4.27 9.38 3.66
N VAL A 8 5.37 8.98 3.04
CA VAL A 8 5.44 7.83 2.14
C VAL A 8 5.76 6.61 2.98
N TYR A 9 5.06 5.51 2.73
CA TYR A 9 5.32 4.25 3.40
C TYR A 9 5.44 3.14 2.36
N VAL A 10 6.31 2.18 2.66
CA VAL A 10 6.59 1.01 1.84
C VAL A 10 6.38 -0.21 2.72
N ILE A 11 5.53 -1.12 2.26
CA ILE A 11 5.22 -2.37 2.96
C ILE A 11 5.67 -3.50 2.06
N GLU A 12 6.56 -4.33 2.56
CA GLU A 12 6.86 -5.61 1.92
C GLU A 12 5.69 -6.58 2.13
N LEU A 13 5.12 -7.03 1.02
CA LEU A 13 4.05 -8.00 0.97
C LEU A 13 4.63 -9.41 0.81
N SER A 14 3.87 -10.40 1.26
CA SER A 14 4.14 -11.79 0.89
C SER A 14 4.16 -11.93 -0.63
N LYS A 15 5.18 -12.60 -1.17
CA LYS A 15 5.29 -12.90 -2.62
C LYS A 15 4.06 -13.64 -3.16
N ARG A 16 3.34 -14.37 -2.30
CA ARG A 16 2.09 -15.07 -2.66
C ARG A 16 0.96 -14.12 -3.08
N VAL A 17 0.99 -12.84 -2.69
CA VAL A 17 -0.01 -11.85 -3.11
C VAL A 17 -0.08 -11.77 -4.63
N PHE A 18 1.07 -11.82 -5.31
CA PHE A 18 1.09 -11.84 -6.76
C PHE A 18 0.38 -13.09 -7.29
N THR A 19 0.64 -14.29 -6.79
CA THR A 19 -0.01 -15.51 -7.30
C THR A 19 -1.49 -15.65 -6.90
N GLU A 20 -1.89 -15.14 -5.74
CA GLU A 20 -3.24 -15.34 -5.19
C GLU A 20 -4.23 -14.25 -5.60
N ASN A 21 -3.77 -13.02 -5.84
CA ASN A 21 -4.65 -11.89 -6.15
C ASN A 21 -4.59 -11.49 -7.63
N ALA A 22 -5.59 -11.93 -8.41
CA ALA A 22 -5.67 -11.64 -9.84
C ALA A 22 -5.76 -10.13 -10.15
N LYS A 23 -6.48 -9.35 -9.32
CA LYS A 23 -6.58 -7.89 -9.50
C LYS A 23 -5.22 -7.22 -9.28
N PHE A 24 -4.48 -7.67 -8.28
CA PHE A 24 -3.13 -7.17 -8.02
C PHE A 24 -2.19 -7.45 -9.19
N ARG A 25 -2.21 -8.67 -9.76
CA ARG A 25 -1.43 -8.99 -10.97
C ARG A 25 -1.81 -8.13 -12.17
N ALA A 26 -3.11 -8.02 -12.44
CA ALA A 26 -3.60 -7.26 -13.58
C ALA A 26 -3.20 -5.77 -13.50
N ALA A 27 -3.13 -5.22 -12.29
CA ALA A 27 -2.67 -3.85 -12.05
C ALA A 27 -1.13 -3.69 -12.13
N ASN A 28 -0.37 -4.78 -12.07
CA ASN A 28 1.10 -4.77 -12.05
C ASN A 28 1.68 -5.73 -13.11
N PRO A 29 1.37 -5.55 -14.42
CA PRO A 29 1.83 -6.44 -15.48
C PRO A 29 3.36 -6.48 -15.63
N GLN A 30 4.04 -5.41 -15.22
CA GLN A 30 5.50 -5.27 -15.23
C GLN A 30 6.22 -5.87 -14.00
N PHE A 31 5.50 -6.54 -13.10
CA PHE A 31 6.12 -7.07 -11.88
C PHE A 31 7.13 -8.19 -12.21
N ASN A 32 8.36 -8.03 -11.74
CA ASN A 32 9.40 -9.06 -11.82
C ASN A 32 9.39 -9.87 -10.53
N GLY A 33 9.02 -11.16 -10.60
CA GLY A 33 8.90 -12.05 -9.44
C GLY A 33 10.19 -12.30 -8.66
N VAL A 34 11.35 -11.86 -9.17
CA VAL A 34 12.62 -11.88 -8.43
C VAL A 34 12.68 -10.75 -7.40
N LEU A 35 12.06 -9.60 -7.68
CA LEU A 35 12.07 -8.41 -6.84
C LEU A 35 11.09 -8.51 -5.66
N GLU A 36 11.24 -7.61 -4.71
CA GLU A 36 10.34 -7.47 -3.56
C GLU A 36 8.93 -7.12 -4.02
N CYS A 37 7.92 -7.78 -3.41
CA CYS A 37 6.53 -7.45 -3.65
C CYS A 37 6.14 -6.30 -2.74
N LEU A 38 6.13 -5.06 -3.26
CA LEU A 38 5.94 -3.88 -2.43
C LEU A 38 4.55 -3.26 -2.61
N TYR A 39 3.95 -2.83 -1.50
CA TYR A 39 2.85 -1.88 -1.49
C TYR A 39 3.39 -0.51 -1.08
N VAL A 40 3.30 0.45 -2.00
CA VAL A 40 3.71 1.83 -1.78
C VAL A 40 2.48 2.71 -1.68
N GLY A 41 2.43 3.53 -0.64
CA GLY A 41 1.35 4.49 -0.44
C GLY A 41 1.83 5.78 0.21
N MET A 42 0.97 6.79 0.16
CA MET A 42 1.22 8.08 0.80
C MET A 42 0.01 8.54 1.61
N SER A 43 0.25 9.27 2.70
CA SER A 43 -0.81 9.91 3.49
C SER A 43 -0.28 11.11 4.27
N SER A 44 -1.16 12.06 4.59
CA SER A 44 -0.87 13.09 5.60
C SER A 44 -1.00 12.58 7.04
N LYS A 45 -1.62 11.40 7.23
CA LYS A 45 -1.70 10.72 8.53
C LYS A 45 -0.40 9.98 8.84
N THR A 46 -0.25 9.53 10.09
CA THR A 46 0.83 8.60 10.42
C THR A 46 0.59 7.24 9.74
N PRO A 47 1.65 6.45 9.43
CA PRO A 47 1.49 5.12 8.85
C PRO A 47 0.59 4.20 9.69
N LYS A 48 0.67 4.29 11.03
CA LYS A 48 -0.16 3.50 11.95
C LYS A 48 -1.64 3.84 11.80
N GLU A 49 -2.00 5.12 11.82
CA GLU A 49 -3.39 5.54 11.62
C GLU A 49 -3.90 5.12 10.25
N ARG A 50 -3.08 5.27 9.21
CA ARG A 50 -3.47 4.87 7.85
C ARG A 50 -3.69 3.37 7.73
N PHE A 51 -2.87 2.56 8.40
CA PHE A 51 -3.01 1.12 8.44
C PHE A 51 -4.32 0.69 9.11
N GLU A 52 -4.67 1.27 10.26
CA GLU A 52 -5.95 1.01 10.94
C GLU A 52 -7.16 1.43 10.10
N GLN A 53 -7.06 2.55 9.37
CA GLN A 53 -8.10 2.95 8.41
C GLN A 53 -8.31 1.89 7.32
N HIS A 54 -7.23 1.33 6.77
CA HIS A 54 -7.34 0.27 5.76
C HIS A 54 -7.97 -1.01 6.33
N LYS A 55 -7.55 -1.42 7.54
CA LYS A 55 -8.11 -2.61 8.21
C LYS A 55 -9.59 -2.47 8.57
N SER A 56 -10.01 -1.28 8.98
CA SER A 56 -11.41 -1.00 9.33
C SER A 56 -12.31 -0.75 8.11
N GLY A 57 -11.77 -0.75 6.89
CA GLY A 57 -12.52 -0.44 5.68
C GLY A 57 -12.93 1.03 5.56
N HIS A 58 -12.29 1.91 6.33
CA HIS A 58 -12.61 3.33 6.35
C HIS A 58 -12.36 3.98 4.98
N ARG A 59 -13.40 4.62 4.43
CA ARG A 59 -13.33 5.42 3.21
C ARG A 59 -13.33 6.90 3.58
N ASN A 60 -12.40 7.66 2.99
CA ASN A 60 -12.49 9.12 3.06
C ASN A 60 -13.82 9.54 2.39
N LYS A 61 -14.54 10.47 3.02
CA LYS A 61 -15.69 11.14 2.40
C LYS A 61 -15.21 12.19 1.40
#